data_AF-A0A9E4AH18-F1
#
_entry.id   AF-A0A9E4AH18-F1
#
_cell.length_a   1.000
_cell.length_b   1.000
_cell.length_c   1.000
_cell.angle_alpha   90.00
_cell.angle_beta   90.00
_cell.angle_gamma   90.00
#
_symmetry.space_group_name_H-M   'P 1'
#
loop_
_entity.id
_entity.type
_entity.pdbx_description
1 polymer ?
#
loop_
_entity_poly.entity_id
_entity_poly.type
_entity_poly.pdbx_seq_one_letter_code
_entity_poly.pdbx_strand_id
1 'polypeptide(L)'
;MSAPFLNEASVQELTNLFEKTPLPVIMQAFEQVDDVDTAVFLLLLDVAAGKVPSGSSDEIRKTLAQTEDGKSKEQKEGTLTAYAQQIFAQFPMQRQIRIAEHLAETEMVDTGQAEEIWNDLVGNINSILQSTLFFGNGPKNLAKFLAKVDIKRQNQLMKALEKNQPELANTVADGLFTFEDLIDVPDEAIMTLLQVLETNTLALALHEASPEIQDRFFENMSAAQAETVEAESEQLTFEQKQLSEIAQQSVVNLVRNFAAKGLLKIQ
;
A
#
# COMPACT_ATOMS: atom_id res chain seq x y z
N MET A 1 -33.64 1.25 -6.93
CA MET A 1 -33.05 2.59 -7.04
C MET A 1 -31.67 2.49 -6.43
N SER A 2 -30.63 2.92 -7.12
CA SER A 2 -29.27 2.94 -6.57
C SER A 2 -29.22 3.90 -5.37
N ALA A 3 -28.65 3.45 -4.25
CA ALA A 3 -28.44 4.30 -3.09
C ALA A 3 -27.51 5.47 -3.50
N PRO A 4 -27.96 6.74 -3.41
CA PRO A 4 -27.23 7.89 -3.97
C PRO A 4 -25.86 8.13 -3.32
N PHE A 5 -25.69 7.69 -2.06
CA PHE A 5 -24.44 7.79 -1.32
C PHE A 5 -23.40 6.71 -1.70
N LEU A 6 -23.83 5.60 -2.33
CA LEU A 6 -22.93 4.57 -2.86
C LEU A 6 -22.60 4.83 -4.34
N ASN A 7 -22.22 6.06 -4.66
CA ASN A 7 -21.72 6.39 -5.98
C ASN A 7 -20.24 6.00 -6.14
N GLU A 8 -19.76 5.96 -7.37
CA GLU A 8 -18.38 5.53 -7.69
C GLU A 8 -17.31 6.35 -6.94
N ALA A 9 -17.53 7.64 -6.72
CA ALA A 9 -16.58 8.48 -6.01
C ALA A 9 -16.49 8.10 -4.51
N SER A 10 -17.63 7.90 -3.85
CA SER A 10 -17.69 7.49 -2.44
C SER A 10 -17.09 6.09 -2.22
N VAL A 11 -17.31 5.16 -3.15
CA VAL A 11 -16.72 3.81 -3.12
C VAL A 11 -15.20 3.88 -3.28
N GLN A 12 -14.70 4.70 -4.20
CA GLN A 12 -13.26 4.89 -4.41
C GLN A 12 -12.59 5.57 -3.21
N GLU A 13 -13.25 6.56 -2.59
CA GLU A 13 -12.78 7.22 -1.38
C GLU A 13 -12.62 6.23 -0.22
N LEU A 14 -13.63 5.40 0.02
CA LEU A 14 -13.55 4.38 1.08
C LEU A 14 -12.48 3.34 0.80
N THR A 15 -12.34 2.92 -0.46
CA THR A 15 -11.29 1.97 -0.85
C THR A 15 -9.90 2.55 -0.56
N ASN A 16 -9.67 3.81 -0.94
CA ASN A 16 -8.42 4.51 -0.64
C ASN A 16 -8.19 4.67 0.87
N LEU A 17 -9.26 4.91 1.64
CA LEU A 17 -9.20 5.00 3.10
C LEU A 17 -8.73 3.67 3.69
N PHE A 18 -9.35 2.55 3.29
CA PHE A 18 -8.97 1.22 3.80
C PHE A 18 -7.56 0.81 3.37
N GLU A 19 -7.14 1.12 2.14
CA GLU A 19 -5.77 0.83 1.69
C GLU A 19 -4.69 1.58 2.49
N LYS A 20 -4.99 2.81 2.93
CA LYS A 20 -4.06 3.66 3.68
C LYS A 20 -4.17 3.50 5.20
N THR A 21 -5.22 2.83 5.66
CA THR A 21 -5.50 2.71 7.10
C THR A 21 -5.15 1.32 7.60
N PRO A 22 -4.26 1.20 8.61
CA PRO A 22 -3.97 -0.09 9.23
C PRO A 22 -5.21 -0.75 9.82
N LEU A 23 -5.34 -2.07 9.66
CA LEU A 23 -6.48 -2.84 10.18
C LEU A 23 -6.79 -2.56 11.66
N PRO A 24 -5.83 -2.45 12.60
CA PRO A 24 -6.14 -2.13 13.99
C PRO A 24 -6.87 -0.79 14.18
N VAL A 25 -6.56 0.21 13.36
CA VAL A 25 -7.22 1.53 13.39
C VAL A 25 -8.65 1.41 12.86
N ILE A 26 -8.85 0.65 11.77
CA ILE A 26 -10.18 0.33 11.25
C ILE A 26 -10.99 -0.37 12.34
N MET A 27 -10.44 -1.40 13.00
CA MET A 27 -11.14 -2.16 14.04
C MET A 27 -11.54 -1.30 15.25
N GLN A 28 -10.72 -0.30 15.60
CA GLN A 28 -11.04 0.63 16.67
C GLN A 28 -12.31 1.45 16.37
N ALA A 29 -12.58 1.76 15.09
CA ALA A 29 -13.81 2.44 14.70
C ALA A 29 -15.08 1.60 14.93
N PHE A 30 -14.96 0.27 14.96
CA PHE A 30 -16.06 -0.66 15.22
C PHE A 30 -16.22 -1.01 16.72
N GLU A 31 -15.37 -0.49 17.61
CA GLU A 31 -15.38 -0.88 19.02
C GLU A 31 -16.64 -0.41 19.76
N GLN A 32 -17.16 0.77 19.39
CA GLN A 32 -18.35 1.39 20.00
C GLN A 32 -19.60 1.30 19.12
N VAL A 33 -19.51 0.65 17.97
CA VAL A 33 -20.63 0.46 17.04
C VAL A 33 -21.35 -0.82 17.41
N ASP A 34 -22.68 -0.78 17.43
CA ASP A 34 -23.45 -1.97 17.78
C ASP A 34 -23.42 -3.04 16.67
N ASP A 35 -23.92 -4.23 17.00
CA ASP A 35 -23.83 -5.39 16.11
C ASP A 35 -24.78 -5.28 14.89
N VAL A 36 -25.86 -4.48 14.99
CA VAL A 36 -26.81 -4.26 13.90
C VAL A 36 -26.20 -3.33 12.86
N ASP A 37 -25.69 -2.18 13.30
CA ASP A 37 -25.06 -1.20 12.41
C ASP A 37 -23.79 -1.75 11.78
N THR A 38 -23.03 -2.57 12.54
CA THR A 38 -21.89 -3.30 11.99
C THR A 38 -22.32 -4.26 10.88
N ALA A 39 -23.40 -5.02 11.07
CA ALA A 39 -23.93 -5.94 10.05
C ALA A 39 -24.38 -5.16 8.79
N VAL A 40 -25.13 -4.08 8.96
CA VAL A 40 -25.57 -3.21 7.86
C VAL A 40 -24.36 -2.67 7.09
N PHE A 41 -23.34 -2.16 7.78
CA PHE A 41 -22.15 -1.63 7.12
C PHE A 41 -21.40 -2.70 6.32
N LEU A 42 -21.25 -3.91 6.86
CA LEU A 42 -20.62 -5.03 6.12
C LEU A 42 -21.42 -5.40 4.86
N LEU A 43 -22.75 -5.34 4.90
CA LEU A 43 -23.59 -5.51 3.71
C LEU A 43 -23.40 -4.37 2.71
N LEU A 44 -23.29 -3.13 3.19
CA LEU A 44 -23.03 -1.97 2.34
C LEU A 44 -21.69 -2.09 1.62
N LEU A 45 -20.66 -2.65 2.25
CA LEU A 45 -19.38 -2.94 1.58
C LEU A 45 -19.54 -3.95 0.43
N ASP A 46 -20.36 -4.99 0.62
CA ASP A 46 -20.59 -6.00 -0.44
C ASP A 46 -21.47 -5.45 -1.58
N VAL A 47 -22.46 -4.63 -1.24
CA VAL A 47 -23.30 -3.92 -2.23
C VAL A 47 -22.46 -2.90 -3.02
N ALA A 48 -21.58 -2.15 -2.35
CA ALA A 48 -20.63 -1.22 -2.96
C ALA A 48 -19.63 -1.92 -3.89
N ALA A 49 -19.28 -3.17 -3.57
CA ALA A 49 -18.48 -4.07 -4.40
C ALA A 49 -19.25 -4.65 -5.62
N GLY A 50 -20.53 -4.33 -5.79
CA GLY A 50 -21.35 -4.81 -6.92
C GLY A 50 -21.97 -6.19 -6.72
N LYS A 51 -21.84 -6.79 -5.53
CA LYS A 51 -22.53 -8.05 -5.17
C LYS A 51 -23.82 -7.72 -4.44
N VAL A 52 -24.91 -7.66 -5.18
CA VAL A 52 -26.25 -7.66 -4.59
C VAL A 52 -26.56 -9.07 -4.06
N PRO A 53 -27.12 -9.24 -2.84
CA PRO A 53 -27.63 -10.52 -2.38
C PRO A 53 -28.66 -11.04 -3.36
N SER A 54 -28.57 -12.32 -3.71
CA SER A 54 -29.46 -12.98 -4.66
C SER A 54 -30.93 -12.85 -4.29
N GLY A 55 -31.59 -11.83 -4.83
CA GLY A 55 -33.01 -11.58 -4.68
C GLY A 55 -33.47 -10.57 -5.71
N SER A 56 -33.98 -11.07 -6.83
CA SER A 56 -34.60 -10.35 -7.96
C SER A 56 -33.68 -10.04 -9.17
N SER A 57 -33.91 -10.87 -10.18
CA SER A 57 -33.96 -10.52 -11.61
C SER A 57 -32.66 -10.57 -12.40
N ASP A 58 -32.41 -11.78 -12.91
CA ASP A 58 -31.47 -12.17 -13.98
C ASP A 58 -31.58 -11.35 -15.30
N GLU A 59 -32.51 -10.39 -15.40
CA GLU A 59 -32.63 -9.51 -16.56
C GLU A 59 -31.67 -8.30 -16.52
N ILE A 60 -31.26 -7.82 -15.34
CA ILE A 60 -30.30 -6.70 -15.23
C ILE A 60 -28.85 -7.17 -15.50
N ARG A 61 -28.58 -8.45 -15.22
CA ARG A 61 -27.25 -9.08 -15.44
C ARG A 61 -26.84 -9.14 -16.91
N LYS A 62 -27.79 -9.21 -17.84
CA LYS A 62 -27.49 -9.26 -19.28
C LYS A 62 -27.20 -7.90 -19.89
N THR A 63 -27.76 -6.83 -19.34
CA THR A 63 -27.62 -5.47 -19.88
C THR A 63 -26.34 -4.77 -19.41
N LEU A 64 -25.79 -5.16 -18.25
CA LEU A 64 -24.54 -4.61 -17.71
C LEU A 64 -23.26 -5.32 -18.20
N ALA A 65 -23.40 -6.47 -18.87
CA ALA A 65 -22.27 -7.27 -19.37
C ALA A 65 -21.78 -6.89 -20.78
N GLN A 66 -22.28 -5.80 -21.38
CA GLN A 66 -22.00 -5.44 -22.78
C GLN A 66 -21.31 -4.08 -23.00
N THR A 67 -20.79 -3.42 -21.96
CA THR A 67 -19.94 -2.23 -22.13
C THR A 67 -18.56 -2.48 -21.53
N GLU A 68 -17.57 -2.33 -22.41
CA GLU A 68 -16.14 -2.51 -22.23
C GLU A 68 -15.59 -1.76 -21.01
N ASP A 69 -15.21 -2.47 -19.93
CA ASP A 69 -14.05 -2.17 -19.04
C ASP A 69 -13.87 -3.24 -17.92
N GLY A 70 -13.92 -4.53 -18.29
CA GLY A 70 -14.08 -5.63 -17.33
C GLY A 70 -12.86 -5.93 -16.43
N LYS A 71 -11.64 -5.49 -16.77
CA LYS A 71 -10.43 -5.91 -16.04
C LYS A 71 -10.06 -5.01 -14.86
N SER A 72 -10.34 -3.71 -14.93
CA SER A 72 -10.09 -2.77 -13.82
C SER A 72 -11.19 -2.79 -12.77
N LYS A 73 -12.42 -3.15 -13.18
CA LYS A 73 -13.57 -3.31 -12.27
C LYS A 73 -13.49 -4.58 -11.45
N GLU A 74 -13.17 -5.75 -12.03
CA GLU A 74 -13.06 -7.01 -11.26
C GLU A 74 -12.00 -6.97 -10.14
N GLN A 75 -10.91 -6.20 -10.30
CA GLN A 75 -9.90 -6.04 -9.26
C GLN A 75 -10.34 -5.12 -8.11
N LYS A 76 -11.11 -4.06 -8.40
CA LYS A 76 -11.63 -3.12 -7.39
C LYS A 76 -12.93 -3.59 -6.72
N GLU A 77 -13.75 -4.35 -7.45
CA GLU A 77 -14.99 -4.97 -6.97
C GLU A 77 -14.69 -6.11 -5.98
N GLY A 78 -13.51 -6.75 -6.04
CA GLY A 78 -13.08 -7.74 -5.04
C GLY A 78 -12.57 -7.14 -3.72
N THR A 79 -12.13 -5.88 -3.71
CA THR A 79 -11.39 -5.30 -2.56
C THR A 79 -12.29 -4.97 -1.36
N LEU A 80 -13.45 -4.34 -1.56
CA LEU A 80 -14.33 -3.99 -0.42
C LEU A 80 -14.99 -5.22 0.23
N THR A 81 -15.40 -6.22 -0.57
CA THR A 81 -15.82 -7.52 -0.02
C THR A 81 -14.68 -8.17 0.79
N ALA A 82 -13.43 -8.08 0.32
CA ALA A 82 -12.28 -8.61 1.07
C ALA A 82 -12.07 -7.88 2.40
N TYR A 83 -12.22 -6.55 2.43
CA TYR A 83 -12.17 -5.78 3.66
C TYR A 83 -13.31 -6.15 4.61
N ALA A 84 -14.53 -6.35 4.12
CA ALA A 84 -15.66 -6.80 4.93
C ALA A 84 -15.36 -8.15 5.61
N GLN A 85 -14.80 -9.11 4.86
CA GLN A 85 -14.38 -10.41 5.39
C GLN A 85 -13.26 -10.27 6.43
N GLN A 86 -12.28 -9.41 6.16
CA GLN A 86 -11.15 -9.18 7.05
C GLN A 86 -11.61 -8.55 8.37
N ILE A 87 -12.45 -7.51 8.31
CA ILE A 87 -13.05 -6.85 9.48
C ILE A 87 -13.86 -7.86 10.29
N PHE A 88 -14.76 -8.61 9.63
CA PHE A 88 -15.56 -9.63 10.29
C PHE A 88 -14.70 -10.66 11.03
N ALA A 89 -13.63 -11.15 10.38
CA ALA A 89 -12.71 -12.13 10.96
C ALA A 89 -11.93 -11.62 12.18
N GLN A 90 -11.76 -10.31 12.36
CA GLN A 90 -11.09 -9.74 13.53
C GLN A 90 -11.96 -9.67 14.79
N PHE A 91 -13.29 -9.74 14.66
CA PHE A 91 -14.14 -9.71 15.84
C PHE A 91 -14.02 -11.00 16.67
N PRO A 92 -14.19 -10.93 18.01
CA PRO A 92 -14.29 -12.13 18.83
C PRO A 92 -15.46 -13.03 18.38
N MET A 93 -15.30 -14.35 18.47
CA MET A 93 -16.28 -15.34 18.01
C MET A 93 -17.72 -15.07 18.51
N GLN A 94 -17.88 -14.63 19.76
CA GLN A 94 -19.20 -14.30 20.31
C GLN A 94 -19.87 -13.12 19.60
N ARG A 95 -19.09 -12.12 19.19
CA ARG A 95 -19.59 -10.96 18.45
C ARG A 95 -19.86 -11.33 16.99
N GLN A 96 -18.99 -12.14 16.38
CA GLN A 96 -19.21 -12.68 15.04
C GLN A 96 -20.55 -13.42 14.92
N ILE A 97 -20.92 -14.22 15.93
CA ILE A 97 -22.22 -14.92 15.94
C ILE A 97 -23.38 -13.92 15.90
N ARG A 98 -23.37 -12.89 16.75
CA ARG A 98 -24.45 -11.88 16.79
C ARG A 98 -24.53 -11.05 15.51
N ILE A 99 -23.38 -10.65 14.98
CA ILE A 99 -23.31 -9.95 13.68
C ILE A 99 -23.84 -10.87 12.57
N ALA A 100 -23.49 -12.16 12.58
CA ALA A 100 -23.96 -13.13 11.58
C ALA A 100 -25.48 -13.36 11.65
N GLU A 101 -26.06 -13.38 12.85
CA GLU A 101 -27.52 -13.42 13.05
C GLU A 101 -28.17 -12.19 12.42
N HIS A 102 -27.68 -10.99 12.72
CA HIS A 102 -28.19 -9.76 12.09
C HIS A 102 -27.99 -9.74 10.57
N LEU A 103 -26.85 -10.19 10.05
CA LEU A 103 -26.61 -10.30 8.61
C LEU A 103 -27.61 -11.23 7.92
N ALA A 104 -27.99 -12.33 8.57
CA ALA A 104 -28.95 -13.29 8.01
C ALA A 104 -30.40 -12.78 8.07
N GLU A 105 -30.73 -11.96 9.08
CA GLU A 105 -32.07 -11.38 9.27
C GLU A 105 -32.31 -10.09 8.49
N THR A 106 -31.24 -9.36 8.14
CA THR A 106 -31.33 -8.05 7.48
C THR A 106 -31.67 -8.23 6.00
N GLU A 107 -32.96 -8.09 5.66
CA GLU A 107 -33.43 -8.12 4.26
C GLU A 107 -33.48 -6.74 3.60
N MET A 108 -33.85 -5.70 4.36
CA MET A 108 -33.99 -4.33 3.88
C MET A 108 -33.59 -3.34 4.97
N VAL A 109 -32.92 -2.26 4.56
CA VAL A 109 -32.55 -1.13 5.43
C VAL A 109 -33.04 0.15 4.76
N ASP A 110 -33.56 1.08 5.55
CA ASP A 110 -33.92 2.40 5.04
C ASP A 110 -32.69 3.11 4.47
N THR A 111 -32.85 3.80 3.33
CA THR A 111 -31.72 4.45 2.67
C THR A 111 -31.08 5.55 3.51
N GLY A 112 -31.87 6.28 4.31
CA GLY A 112 -31.35 7.31 5.21
C GLY A 112 -30.58 6.71 6.38
N GLN A 113 -31.09 5.62 6.97
CA GLN A 113 -30.38 4.88 8.02
C GLN A 113 -29.06 4.29 7.50
N ALA A 114 -29.07 3.70 6.31
CA ALA A 114 -27.86 3.16 5.68
C ALA A 114 -26.81 4.25 5.40
N GLU A 115 -27.25 5.43 4.98
CA GLU A 115 -26.38 6.59 4.75
C GLU A 115 -25.79 7.14 6.06
N GLU A 116 -26.58 7.19 7.14
CA GLU A 116 -26.11 7.57 8.49
C GLU A 116 -25.02 6.61 8.98
N ILE A 117 -25.29 5.30 8.95
CA ILE A 117 -24.33 4.26 9.36
C ILE A 117 -23.03 4.36 8.55
N TRP A 118 -23.15 4.56 7.23
CA TRP A 118 -22.00 4.75 6.35
C TRP A 118 -21.16 5.95 6.76
N ASN A 119 -21.79 7.12 6.89
CA ASN A 119 -21.10 8.37 7.21
C ASN A 119 -20.45 8.31 8.61
N ASP A 120 -21.13 7.73 9.58
CA ASP A 120 -20.65 7.60 10.95
C ASP A 120 -19.42 6.70 11.04
N LEU A 121 -19.45 5.52 10.40
CA LEU A 121 -18.31 4.61 10.40
C LEU A 121 -17.11 5.18 9.63
N VAL A 122 -17.34 5.76 8.45
CA VAL A 122 -16.27 6.40 7.66
C VAL A 122 -15.69 7.62 8.40
N GLY A 123 -16.55 8.41 9.05
CA GLY A 123 -16.14 9.54 9.89
C GLY A 123 -15.32 9.10 11.10
N ASN A 124 -15.75 8.04 11.78
CA ASN A 124 -15.03 7.45 12.92
C ASN A 124 -13.65 6.95 12.53
N ILE A 125 -13.52 6.24 11.40
CA ILE A 125 -12.22 5.77 10.90
C ILE A 125 -11.29 6.96 10.63
N ASN A 126 -11.77 8.00 9.95
CA ASN A 126 -10.99 9.21 9.68
C ASN A 126 -10.57 9.94 10.96
N SER A 127 -11.47 10.07 11.93
CA SER A 127 -11.18 10.72 13.22
C SER A 127 -10.12 9.96 14.03
N ILE A 128 -10.22 8.63 14.09
CA ILE A 128 -9.22 7.79 14.75
C ILE A 128 -7.89 7.86 14.00
N LEU A 129 -7.90 7.82 12.67
CA LEU A 129 -6.70 7.97 11.85
C LEU A 129 -5.97 9.30 12.13
N GLN A 130 -6.71 10.41 12.24
CA GLN A 130 -6.13 11.73 12.54
C GLN A 130 -5.62 11.86 13.98
N SER A 131 -6.26 11.20 14.94
CA SER A 131 -5.88 11.25 16.36
C SER A 131 -4.82 10.22 16.75
N THR A 132 -4.56 9.22 15.90
CA THR A 132 -3.59 8.16 16.16
C THR A 132 -2.23 8.51 15.57
N LEU A 133 -1.20 8.56 16.42
CA LEU A 133 0.19 8.62 15.97
C LEU A 133 0.59 7.27 15.39
N PHE A 134 0.60 7.16 14.06
CA PHE A 134 1.12 5.99 13.37
C PHE A 134 2.64 6.10 13.24
N PHE A 135 3.38 5.34 14.06
CA PHE A 135 4.83 5.25 13.91
C PHE A 135 5.26 4.51 12.64
N GLY A 136 4.33 3.88 11.91
CA GLY A 136 4.66 3.20 10.66
C GLY A 136 5.06 1.74 10.81
N ASN A 137 5.79 1.28 9.80
CA ASN A 137 6.33 -0.06 9.67
C ASN A 137 7.52 -0.25 10.63
N GLY A 138 7.28 -0.90 11.77
CA GLY A 138 8.28 -1.15 12.83
C GLY A 138 9.61 -1.74 12.32
N PRO A 139 9.60 -2.79 11.47
CA PRO A 139 10.81 -3.30 10.82
C PRO A 139 11.60 -2.25 10.03
N LYS A 140 10.93 -1.44 9.21
CA LYS A 140 11.58 -0.34 8.47
C LYS A 140 12.19 0.69 9.42
N ASN A 141 11.49 1.03 10.49
CA ASN A 141 12.01 1.98 11.48
C ASN A 141 13.24 1.44 12.20
N LEU A 142 13.21 0.16 12.58
CA LEU A 142 14.36 -0.51 13.17
C LEU A 142 15.55 -0.51 12.20
N ALA A 143 15.32 -0.76 10.91
CA ALA A 143 16.37 -0.67 9.91
C ALA A 143 16.96 0.75 9.80
N LYS A 144 16.11 1.80 9.77
CA LYS A 144 16.56 3.20 9.80
C LYS A 144 17.37 3.54 11.06
N PHE A 145 17.01 3.00 12.22
CA PHE A 145 17.79 3.18 13.44
C PHE A 145 19.13 2.44 13.36
N LEU A 146 19.12 1.20 12.89
CA LEU A 146 20.29 0.36 12.75
C LEU A 146 21.29 0.90 11.72
N ALA A 147 20.82 1.56 10.66
CA ALA A 147 21.67 2.24 9.68
C ALA A 147 22.53 3.36 10.30
N LYS A 148 22.10 3.95 11.43
CA LYS A 148 22.83 5.00 12.15
C LYS A 148 23.69 4.47 13.31
N VAL A 149 23.65 3.17 13.56
CA VAL A 149 24.43 2.51 14.63
C VAL A 149 25.74 1.99 14.05
N ASP A 150 26.78 1.87 14.89
CA ASP A 150 28.05 1.28 14.46
C ASP A 150 27.87 -0.16 13.93
N ILE A 151 28.58 -0.48 12.84
CA ILE A 151 28.48 -1.75 12.11
C ILE A 151 28.67 -2.97 13.03
N LYS A 152 29.50 -2.85 14.08
CA LYS A 152 29.75 -3.94 15.02
C LYS A 152 28.49 -4.26 15.85
N ARG A 153 27.83 -3.24 16.40
CA ARG A 153 26.56 -3.40 17.12
C ARG A 153 25.41 -3.80 16.21
N GLN A 154 25.33 -3.23 15.01
CA GLN A 154 24.33 -3.61 14.01
C GLN A 154 24.40 -5.12 13.70
N ASN A 155 25.59 -5.62 13.35
CA ASN A 155 25.82 -7.05 13.11
C ASN A 155 25.50 -7.94 14.31
N GLN A 156 25.84 -7.48 15.53
CA GLN A 156 25.52 -8.22 16.75
C GLN A 156 23.99 -8.31 16.96
N LEU A 157 23.25 -7.21 16.72
CA LEU A 157 21.81 -7.18 16.87
C LEU A 157 21.11 -8.00 15.78
N MET A 158 21.56 -7.91 14.53
CA MET A 158 21.03 -8.70 13.40
C MET A 158 21.21 -10.20 13.64
N LYS A 159 22.38 -10.65 14.10
CA LYS A 159 22.59 -12.07 14.46
C LYS A 159 21.68 -12.54 15.60
N ALA A 160 21.39 -11.68 16.55
CA ALA A 160 20.45 -11.99 17.62
C ALA A 160 19.01 -12.06 17.09
N LEU A 161 18.64 -11.18 16.16
CA LEU A 161 17.34 -11.20 15.47
C LEU A 161 17.19 -12.45 14.60
N GLU A 162 18.19 -12.83 13.80
CA GLU A 162 18.16 -14.04 12.98
C GLU A 162 17.89 -15.30 13.80
N LYS A 163 18.47 -15.37 15.01
CA LYS A 163 18.28 -16.50 15.93
C LYS A 163 16.89 -16.53 16.57
N ASN A 164 16.36 -15.37 16.95
CA ASN A 164 15.13 -15.29 17.75
C ASN A 164 13.86 -15.11 16.90
N GLN A 165 13.96 -14.33 15.82
CA GLN A 165 12.86 -13.94 14.93
C GLN A 165 13.40 -13.81 13.48
N PRO A 166 13.61 -14.94 12.77
CA PRO A 166 14.24 -14.94 11.44
C PRO A 166 13.47 -14.14 10.39
N GLU A 167 12.14 -14.15 10.42
CA GLU A 167 11.32 -13.36 9.48
C GLU A 167 11.49 -11.85 9.68
N LEU A 168 11.56 -11.40 10.94
CA LEU A 168 11.85 -10.01 11.27
C LEU A 168 13.26 -9.62 10.83
N ALA A 169 14.24 -10.49 11.07
CA ALA A 169 15.63 -10.25 10.65
C ALA A 169 15.73 -10.05 9.14
N ASN A 170 15.08 -10.89 8.34
CA ASN A 170 15.03 -10.72 6.88
C ASN A 170 14.40 -9.36 6.51
N THR A 171 13.25 -9.04 7.09
CA THR A 171 12.54 -7.78 6.81
C THR A 171 13.35 -6.53 7.21
N VAL A 172 14.12 -6.62 8.30
CA VAL A 172 14.98 -5.53 8.78
C VAL A 172 16.24 -5.43 7.93
N ALA A 173 16.85 -6.57 7.56
CA ALA A 173 17.99 -6.64 6.65
C ALA A 173 17.65 -6.01 5.30
N ASP A 174 16.44 -6.30 4.79
CA ASP A 174 15.90 -5.65 3.60
C ASP A 174 15.81 -4.14 3.78
N GLY A 175 15.64 -3.62 5.00
CA GLY A 175 15.65 -2.18 5.26
C GLY A 175 17.04 -1.55 5.40
N LEU A 176 18.13 -2.34 5.50
CA LEU A 176 19.47 -1.84 5.80
C LEU A 176 20.22 -1.30 4.58
N PHE A 177 19.99 -1.86 3.38
CA PHE A 177 20.60 -1.34 2.15
C PHE A 177 19.81 -0.14 1.63
N THR A 178 20.37 1.04 1.76
CA THR A 178 19.79 2.33 1.41
C THR A 178 20.27 2.83 0.05
N PHE A 179 19.68 3.91 -0.46
CA PHE A 179 20.09 4.52 -1.72
C PHE A 179 21.51 5.11 -1.63
N GLU A 180 21.92 5.61 -0.47
CA GLU A 180 23.28 6.13 -0.27
C GLU A 180 24.35 5.03 -0.30
N ASP A 181 23.99 3.78 0.03
CA ASP A 181 24.93 2.65 -0.04
C ASP A 181 25.28 2.27 -1.49
N LEU A 182 24.63 2.90 -2.49
CA LEU A 182 25.01 2.76 -3.90
C LEU A 182 26.40 3.33 -4.22
N ILE A 183 26.96 4.18 -3.35
CA ILE A 183 28.32 4.70 -3.53
C ILE A 183 29.37 3.59 -3.52
N ASP A 184 29.15 2.56 -2.68
CA ASP A 184 30.05 1.42 -2.49
C ASP A 184 29.79 0.28 -3.48
N VAL A 185 28.82 0.46 -4.38
CA VAL A 185 28.48 -0.54 -5.40
C VAL A 185 29.51 -0.51 -6.55
N PRO A 186 30.00 -1.69 -7.03
CA PRO A 186 30.93 -1.75 -8.15
C PRO A 186 30.40 -1.12 -9.43
N ASP A 187 31.27 -0.56 -10.26
CA ASP A 187 30.90 0.11 -11.51
C ASP A 187 30.13 -0.81 -12.46
N GLU A 188 30.53 -2.08 -12.58
CA GLU A 188 29.84 -3.04 -13.43
C GLU A 188 28.39 -3.25 -12.98
N ALA A 189 28.14 -3.15 -11.68
CA ALA A 189 26.83 -3.26 -11.11
C ALA A 189 25.97 -2.03 -11.43
N ILE A 190 26.53 -0.83 -11.29
CA ILE A 190 25.85 0.42 -11.69
C ILE A 190 25.51 0.41 -13.17
N MET A 191 26.46 0.02 -14.05
CA MET A 191 26.20 -0.10 -15.49
C MET A 191 25.05 -1.08 -15.81
N THR A 192 24.96 -2.19 -15.07
CA THR A 192 23.86 -3.16 -15.23
C THR A 192 22.52 -2.57 -14.81
N LEU A 193 22.49 -1.77 -13.73
CA LEU A 193 21.28 -1.07 -13.29
C LEU A 193 20.82 -0.04 -14.33
N LEU A 194 21.76 0.73 -14.90
CA LEU A 194 21.49 1.74 -15.93
C LEU A 194 20.85 1.17 -17.20
N GLN A 195 21.05 -0.11 -17.50
CA GLN A 195 20.42 -0.77 -18.66
C GLN A 195 18.96 -1.15 -18.43
N VAL A 196 18.53 -1.25 -17.17
CA VAL A 196 17.20 -1.76 -16.79
C VAL A 196 16.30 -0.65 -16.25
N LEU A 197 16.88 0.38 -15.65
CA LEU A 197 16.14 1.52 -15.14
C LEU A 197 15.61 2.39 -16.29
N GLU A 198 14.35 2.78 -16.18
CA GLU A 198 13.74 3.76 -17.08
C GLU A 198 14.29 5.17 -16.80
N THR A 199 14.47 5.96 -17.86
CA THR A 199 15.03 7.32 -17.78
C THR A 199 14.30 8.20 -16.76
N ASN A 200 12.97 8.18 -16.74
CA ASN A 200 12.18 8.97 -15.80
C ASN A 200 12.41 8.54 -14.33
N THR A 201 12.46 7.23 -14.06
CA THR A 201 12.77 6.72 -12.71
C THR A 201 14.17 7.15 -12.26
N LEU A 202 15.14 7.12 -13.19
CA LEU A 202 16.51 7.51 -12.92
C LEU A 202 16.64 9.02 -12.67
N ALA A 203 15.99 9.84 -13.50
CA ALA A 203 15.95 11.29 -13.33
C ALA A 203 15.33 11.67 -11.97
N LEU A 204 14.21 11.05 -11.61
CA LEU A 204 13.57 11.23 -10.29
C LEU A 204 14.47 10.81 -9.12
N ALA A 205 15.13 9.64 -9.24
CA ALA A 205 15.96 9.11 -8.17
C ALA A 205 17.22 9.96 -7.93
N LEU A 206 17.83 10.47 -9.01
CA LEU A 206 19.05 11.26 -8.97
C LEU A 206 18.79 12.74 -8.63
N HIS A 207 17.59 13.28 -8.88
CA HIS A 207 17.26 14.69 -8.62
C HIS A 207 17.55 15.14 -7.18
N GLU A 208 17.19 14.30 -6.20
CA GLU A 208 17.41 14.57 -4.77
C GLU A 208 18.57 13.77 -4.18
N ALA A 209 19.35 13.09 -5.02
CA ALA A 209 20.52 12.34 -4.58
C ALA A 209 21.66 13.26 -4.14
N SER A 210 22.52 12.78 -3.25
CA SER A 210 23.76 13.46 -2.91
C SER A 210 24.65 13.64 -4.16
N PRO A 211 25.47 14.71 -4.24
CA PRO A 211 26.34 14.94 -5.40
C PRO A 211 27.25 13.75 -5.69
N GLU A 212 27.74 13.08 -4.64
CA GLU A 212 28.59 11.90 -4.72
C GLU A 212 27.89 10.74 -5.44
N ILE A 213 26.60 10.52 -5.18
CA ILE A 213 25.80 9.51 -5.88
C ILE A 213 25.50 9.93 -7.31
N GLN A 214 25.17 11.20 -7.55
CA GLN A 214 24.93 11.71 -8.90
C GLN A 214 26.17 11.50 -9.78
N ASP A 215 27.33 11.94 -9.31
CA ASP A 215 28.62 11.79 -10.00
C ASP A 215 28.90 10.32 -10.30
N ARG A 216 28.71 9.44 -9.31
CA ARG A 216 28.91 7.99 -9.45
C ARG A 216 28.06 7.39 -10.58
N PHE A 217 26.79 7.80 -10.68
CA PHE A 217 25.90 7.34 -11.74
C PHE A 217 26.27 7.94 -13.10
N PHE A 218 26.58 9.23 -13.18
CA PHE A 218 26.95 9.90 -14.42
C PHE A 218 28.30 9.44 -14.98
N GLU A 219 29.27 9.13 -14.13
CA GLU A 219 30.56 8.53 -14.53
C GLU A 219 30.38 7.17 -15.22
N ASN A 220 29.31 6.45 -14.88
CA ASN A 220 28.95 5.16 -15.46
C ASN A 220 28.01 5.27 -16.68
N MET A 221 27.60 6.48 -17.07
CA MET A 221 26.77 6.74 -18.25
C MET A 221 27.61 7.14 -19.47
N SER A 222 27.09 6.86 -20.67
CA SER A 222 27.56 7.54 -21.87
C SER A 222 27.09 9.01 -21.89
N ALA A 223 27.81 9.88 -22.61
CA ALA A 223 27.47 11.30 -22.71
C ALA A 223 26.01 11.56 -23.16
N ALA A 224 25.51 10.75 -24.11
CA ALA A 224 24.13 10.85 -24.58
C ALA A 224 23.10 10.42 -23.52
N GLN A 225 23.43 9.41 -22.70
CA GLN A 225 22.56 8.98 -21.59
C GLN A 225 22.51 10.04 -20.50
N ALA A 226 23.67 10.59 -20.12
CA ALA A 226 23.76 11.66 -19.13
C ALA A 226 22.93 12.88 -19.57
N GLU A 227 23.11 13.36 -20.81
CA GLU A 227 22.35 14.47 -21.37
C GLU A 227 20.83 14.22 -21.36
N THR A 228 20.41 12.98 -21.66
CA THR A 228 18.98 12.61 -21.65
C THR A 228 18.41 12.63 -20.23
N VAL A 229 19.13 12.11 -19.25
CA VAL A 229 18.70 12.07 -17.84
C VAL A 229 18.68 13.47 -17.23
N GLU A 230 19.66 14.29 -17.55
CA GLU A 230 19.71 15.70 -17.13
C GLU A 230 18.53 16.49 -17.70
N ALA A 231 18.28 16.38 -19.01
CA ALA A 231 17.16 17.04 -19.67
C ALA A 231 15.79 16.61 -19.09
N GLU A 232 15.64 15.32 -18.74
CA GLU A 232 14.44 14.81 -18.07
C GLU A 232 14.32 15.38 -16.64
N SER A 233 15.42 15.44 -15.89
CA SER A 233 15.46 15.99 -14.53
C SER A 233 15.04 17.47 -14.48
N GLU A 234 15.42 18.27 -15.49
CA GLU A 234 15.01 19.67 -15.63
C GLU A 234 13.50 19.84 -15.90
N GLN A 235 12.87 18.85 -16.54
CA GLN A 235 11.45 18.86 -16.88
C GLN A 235 10.54 18.34 -15.76
N LEU A 236 11.11 17.82 -14.67
CA LEU A 236 10.34 17.30 -13.55
C LEU A 236 9.45 18.38 -12.92
N THR A 237 8.15 18.08 -12.87
CA THR A 237 7.17 18.91 -12.16
C THR A 237 7.30 18.79 -10.65
N PHE A 238 6.73 19.74 -9.90
CA PHE A 238 6.73 19.71 -8.44
C PHE A 238 6.11 18.42 -7.88
N GLU A 239 5.00 17.96 -8.47
CA GLU A 239 4.32 16.72 -8.05
C GLU A 239 5.20 15.48 -8.31
N GLN A 240 5.91 15.44 -9.44
CA GLN A 240 6.84 14.36 -9.75
C GLN A 240 8.03 14.33 -8.80
N LYS A 241 8.60 15.50 -8.44
CA LYS A 241 9.72 15.58 -7.50
C LYS A 241 9.37 15.01 -6.11
N GLN A 242 8.12 15.12 -5.68
CA GLN A 242 7.66 14.49 -4.43
C GLN A 242 7.69 12.95 -4.46
N LEU A 243 7.87 12.33 -5.64
CA LEU A 243 8.00 10.89 -5.81
C LEU A 243 9.46 10.41 -5.84
N SER A 244 10.43 11.29 -5.58
CA SER A 244 11.88 10.97 -5.54
C SER A 244 12.18 9.77 -4.64
N GLU A 245 11.63 9.74 -3.42
CA GLU A 245 11.84 8.66 -2.45
C GLU A 245 11.33 7.31 -2.98
N ILE A 246 10.22 7.31 -3.72
CA ILE A 246 9.66 6.11 -4.36
C ILE A 246 10.57 5.62 -5.49
N ALA A 247 11.11 6.54 -6.29
CA ALA A 247 12.06 6.23 -7.36
C ALA A 247 13.36 5.65 -6.78
N GLN A 248 13.94 6.29 -5.76
CA GLN A 248 15.12 5.79 -5.04
C GLN A 248 14.87 4.39 -4.45
N GLN A 249 13.71 4.18 -3.83
CA GLN A 249 13.34 2.86 -3.31
C GLN A 249 13.22 1.81 -4.42
N SER A 250 12.74 2.20 -5.60
CA SER A 250 12.64 1.30 -6.76
C SER A 250 14.02 0.89 -7.28
N VAL A 251 14.97 1.84 -7.35
CA VAL A 251 16.38 1.55 -7.69
C VAL A 251 16.98 0.57 -6.68
N VAL A 252 16.83 0.86 -5.38
CA VAL A 252 17.31 0.01 -4.29
C VAL A 252 16.71 -1.40 -4.37
N ASN A 253 15.41 -1.53 -4.66
CA ASN A 253 14.75 -2.82 -4.84
C ASN A 253 15.30 -3.60 -6.05
N LEU A 254 15.62 -2.90 -7.14
CA LEU A 254 16.23 -3.52 -8.32
C LEU A 254 17.62 -4.09 -7.99
N VAL A 255 18.46 -3.32 -7.29
CA VAL A 255 19.79 -3.75 -6.84
C VAL A 255 19.69 -5.03 -6.01
N ARG A 256 18.76 -5.05 -5.04
CA ARG A 256 18.50 -6.22 -4.20
C ARG A 256 18.06 -7.43 -5.00
N ASN A 257 17.13 -7.24 -5.95
CA ASN A 257 16.67 -8.32 -6.80
C ASN A 257 17.80 -8.93 -7.64
N PHE A 258 18.75 -8.12 -8.09
CA PHE A 258 19.89 -8.63 -8.84
C PHE A 258 20.91 -9.31 -7.93
N ALA A 259 21.11 -8.80 -6.71
CA ALA A 259 21.97 -9.43 -5.72
C ALA A 259 21.44 -10.79 -5.27
N ALA A 260 20.13 -10.91 -5.02
CA ALA A 260 19.47 -12.17 -4.68
C ALA A 260 19.60 -13.22 -5.79
N LYS A 261 19.65 -12.79 -7.06
CA LYS A 261 19.89 -13.65 -8.22
C LYS A 261 21.37 -13.95 -8.46
N GLY A 262 22.28 -13.42 -7.64
CA GLY A 262 23.72 -13.55 -7.78
C GLY A 262 24.30 -12.78 -8.98
N LEU A 263 23.51 -11.90 -9.59
CA LEU A 263 23.93 -11.07 -10.73
C LEU A 263 24.80 -9.89 -10.27
N LEU A 264 24.59 -9.42 -9.03
CA LEU A 264 25.37 -8.37 -8.39
C LEU A 264 25.90 -8.85 -7.04
N LYS A 265 27.08 -8.37 -6.64
CA LYS A 265 27.57 -8.50 -5.27
C LYS A 265 27.43 -7.15 -4.57
N ILE A 266 26.63 -7.13 -3.52
CA ILE A 266 26.56 -6.02 -2.57
C ILE A 266 27.50 -6.39 -1.42
N GLN A 267 28.39 -5.49 -1.00
CA GLN A 267 29.28 -5.73 0.15
C GLN A 267 28.57 -5.50 1.48
#